data_AF-A0A7S4P3V3-F1
#
_entry.id   AF-A0A7S4P3V3-F1
#
_cell.length_a   1.000
_cell.length_b   1.000
_cell.length_c   1.000
_cell.angle_alpha   90.00
_cell.angle_beta   90.00
_cell.angle_gamma   90.00
#
_symmetry.space_group_name_H-M   'P 1'
#
loop_
_entity.id
_entity.type
_entity.pdbx_description
1 polymer ?
#
loop_
_entity_poly.entity_id
_entity_poly.type
_entity_poly.pdbx_seq_one_letter_code
_entity_poly.pdbx_strand_id
1 'polypeptide(L)'
;MDSLPIPKLPGYIIDDSPIRRNGRTRTLEYKSGYSYVQSLEEESEIDKSRMFPSSREDAPLAASLRIPTTEEKFIPSYVTLDGKVLKFEAFLKDEIPDSQGDYSIRKFSVWYYLVDNSLKINEIKQENSGLTQGTFLKRHKVPRMEKDSRPKDFLTWRDIRVGEILNVYGDQQRRRGRGGRGGPT
;
A
#
# COMPACT_ATOMS: atom_id res chain seq x y z
N MET A 1 33.33 12.55 15.73
CA MET A 1 32.55 13.56 16.46
C MET A 1 31.26 13.68 15.71
N ASP A 2 30.23 12.94 16.12
CA ASP A 2 28.95 12.92 15.44
C ASP A 2 28.23 14.24 15.71
N SER A 3 27.87 14.98 14.65
CA SER A 3 27.17 16.25 14.76
C SER A 3 25.77 16.02 15.34
N LEU A 4 25.40 16.76 16.38
CA LEU A 4 24.04 16.73 16.93
C LEU A 4 23.03 17.22 15.87
N PRO A 5 21.84 16.60 15.77
CA PRO A 5 20.83 17.00 14.79
C PRO A 5 20.28 18.41 15.09
N ILE A 6 20.21 19.26 14.07
CA ILE A 6 19.73 20.64 14.19
C ILE A 6 18.20 20.65 14.37
N PRO A 7 17.66 21.33 15.41
CA PRO A 7 16.22 21.39 15.64
C PRO A 7 15.52 22.25 14.58
N LYS A 8 14.31 21.84 14.15
CA LYS A 8 13.46 22.60 13.20
C LYS A 8 12.69 23.74 13.86
N LEU A 9 13.33 24.45 14.79
CA LEU A 9 12.75 25.62 15.45
C LEU A 9 13.10 26.89 14.67
N PRO A 10 12.21 27.89 14.65
CA PRO A 10 12.54 29.20 14.07
C PRO A 10 13.80 29.76 14.76
N GLY A 11 14.76 30.25 13.97
CA GLY A 11 16.06 30.75 14.46
C GLY A 11 17.23 29.77 14.36
N TYR A 12 16.99 28.48 14.06
CA TYR A 12 18.02 27.47 13.80
C TYR A 12 18.19 27.13 12.30
N ILE A 13 17.65 27.97 11.40
CA ILE A 13 17.69 27.78 9.95
C ILE A 13 18.48 28.95 9.35
N ILE A 14 19.58 28.64 8.67
CA ILE A 14 20.33 29.60 7.86
C ILE A 14 19.75 29.51 6.44
N ASP A 15 19.32 30.65 5.87
CA ASP A 15 18.79 30.70 4.50
C ASP A 15 19.93 30.89 3.50
N ASP A 16 20.53 29.78 3.06
CA ASP A 16 21.60 29.77 2.05
C ASP A 16 21.05 29.61 0.61
N SER A 17 19.83 30.06 0.34
CA SER A 17 19.20 29.86 -0.97
C SER A 17 19.86 30.71 -2.07
N PRO A 18 20.53 30.12 -3.09
CA PRO A 18 20.91 30.88 -4.29
C PRO A 18 19.62 31.36 -4.99
N ILE A 19 19.70 32.50 -5.69
CA ILE A 19 18.56 33.14 -6.39
C ILE A 19 17.72 32.09 -7.13
N ARG A 20 16.57 31.72 -6.55
CA ARG A 20 15.71 30.67 -7.09
C ARG A 20 14.92 31.24 -8.26
N ARG A 21 14.92 30.55 -9.40
CA ARG A 21 13.95 30.83 -10.47
C ARG A 21 12.57 30.43 -9.97
N ASN A 22 11.64 31.39 -9.87
CA ASN A 22 10.28 31.17 -9.38
C ASN A 22 9.34 30.49 -10.41
N GLY A 23 9.87 29.59 -11.23
CA GLY A 23 9.07 28.79 -12.14
C GLY A 23 8.14 27.86 -11.35
N ARG A 24 6.82 28.06 -11.46
CA ARG A 24 5.85 27.15 -10.83
C ARG A 24 5.78 25.87 -11.64
N THR A 25 6.15 24.75 -11.03
CA THR A 25 5.91 23.41 -11.59
C THR A 25 4.42 23.08 -11.53
N ARG A 26 3.84 22.62 -12.64
CA ARG A 26 2.45 22.11 -12.67
C ARG A 26 2.42 20.66 -12.20
N THR A 27 2.46 20.48 -10.88
CA THR A 27 2.35 19.13 -10.28
C THR A 27 0.90 18.70 -10.08
N LEU A 28 -0.07 19.62 -10.20
CA LEU A 28 -1.49 19.35 -10.07
C LEU A 28 -2.21 19.80 -11.35
N GLU A 29 -2.83 18.85 -12.04
CA GLU A 29 -3.55 19.09 -13.29
C GLU A 29 -4.91 18.37 -13.29
N TYR A 30 -5.78 18.76 -14.23
CA TYR A 30 -7.08 18.12 -14.46
C TYR A 30 -7.11 17.46 -15.83
N LYS A 31 -7.50 16.19 -15.88
CA LYS A 31 -7.68 15.44 -17.13
C LYS A 31 -9.03 14.71 -17.09
N SER A 32 -9.85 14.94 -18.10
CA SER A 32 -11.20 14.34 -18.22
C SER A 32 -12.09 14.58 -16.98
N GLY A 33 -11.93 15.72 -16.29
CA GLY A 33 -12.69 16.08 -15.09
C GLY A 33 -12.11 15.58 -13.75
N TYR A 34 -11.05 14.76 -13.79
CA TYR A 34 -10.38 14.26 -12.59
C TYR A 34 -9.08 15.03 -12.32
N SER A 35 -8.81 15.37 -11.07
CA SER A 35 -7.50 15.88 -10.69
C SER A 35 -6.48 14.73 -10.68
N TYR A 36 -5.29 14.98 -11.21
CA TYR A 36 -4.17 14.07 -11.14
C TYR A 36 -2.90 14.82 -10.75
N VAL A 37 -2.09 14.17 -9.91
CA VAL A 37 -0.77 14.67 -9.53
C VAL A 37 0.21 14.18 -10.59
N GLN A 38 0.84 15.09 -11.32
CA GLN A 38 1.97 14.72 -12.17
C GLN A 38 3.17 14.49 -11.25
N SER A 39 3.63 13.23 -11.19
CA SER A 39 4.87 12.91 -10.48
C SER A 39 6.01 13.68 -11.14
N LEU A 40 6.68 14.52 -10.35
CA LEU A 40 8.02 14.97 -10.67
C LEU A 40 8.90 13.73 -10.50
N GLU A 41 9.08 12.98 -11.58
CA GLU A 41 10.17 12.01 -11.61
C GLU A 41 11.45 12.80 -11.31
N GLU A 42 12.20 12.37 -10.29
CA GLU A 42 13.57 12.84 -10.12
C GLU A 42 14.25 12.64 -11.47
N GLU A 43 14.67 13.71 -12.13
CA GLU A 43 15.41 13.62 -13.39
C GLU A 43 16.71 12.85 -13.11
N SER A 44 16.67 11.52 -13.20
CA SER A 44 17.87 10.72 -13.31
C SER A 44 18.54 11.15 -14.61
N GLU A 45 19.81 11.52 -14.54
CA GLU A 45 20.63 12.21 -15.57
C GLU A 45 20.83 11.45 -16.90
N ILE A 46 19.86 10.68 -17.40
CA ILE A 46 20.00 9.92 -18.65
C ILE A 46 18.72 10.05 -19.49
N ASP A 47 18.50 11.22 -20.08
CA ASP A 47 18.00 11.28 -21.47
C ASP A 47 18.43 12.57 -22.18
N LYS A 48 19.75 12.70 -22.39
CA LYS A 48 20.33 13.70 -23.30
C LYS A 48 20.10 13.35 -24.79
N SER A 49 19.30 12.34 -25.12
CA SER A 49 19.10 11.90 -26.51
C SER A 49 17.92 12.59 -27.23
N ARG A 50 17.10 13.38 -26.51
CA ARG A 50 15.99 14.15 -27.10
C ARG A 50 16.36 15.55 -27.61
N MET A 51 17.63 15.95 -27.56
CA MET A 51 18.10 17.17 -28.23
C MET A 51 18.92 16.83 -29.48
N PHE A 52 18.23 16.57 -30.59
CA PHE A 52 18.79 16.83 -31.92
C PHE A 52 17.82 17.71 -32.71
N PRO A 53 18.14 18.99 -32.96
CA PRO A 53 17.58 19.71 -34.07
C PRO A 53 18.51 19.51 -35.28
N SER A 54 18.10 18.72 -36.26
CA SER A 54 18.80 18.77 -37.55
C SER A 54 17.87 18.46 -38.72
N SER A 55 17.79 19.47 -39.59
CA SER A 55 17.51 19.43 -41.03
C SER A 55 16.15 18.90 -41.50
N ARG A 56 15.31 19.86 -41.92
CA ARG A 56 14.47 19.72 -43.11
C ARG A 56 15.31 19.05 -44.21
N GLU A 57 14.81 17.97 -44.82
CA GLU A 57 14.57 17.81 -46.28
C GLU A 57 13.61 16.62 -46.50
N ASP A 58 12.48 16.93 -47.15
CA ASP A 58 11.61 16.13 -48.02
C ASP A 58 11.30 14.63 -47.72
N ALA A 59 10.08 14.38 -47.25
CA ALA A 59 9.39 13.09 -47.43
C ALA A 59 7.95 13.33 -47.95
N PRO A 60 7.52 12.70 -49.06
CA PRO A 60 6.28 13.03 -49.72
C PRO A 60 5.06 12.35 -49.07
N LEU A 61 3.97 13.11 -48.98
CA LEU A 61 2.58 12.67 -49.11
C LEU A 61 2.15 11.36 -48.40
N ALA A 62 2.45 11.20 -47.11
CA ALA A 62 1.73 10.24 -46.25
C ALA A 62 0.53 10.90 -45.54
N ALA A 63 -0.19 11.77 -46.25
CA ALA A 63 -1.49 12.24 -45.82
C ALA A 63 -2.54 11.17 -46.17
N SER A 64 -2.72 10.15 -45.31
CA SER A 64 -4.00 9.42 -45.13
C SER A 64 -3.80 8.03 -44.49
N LEU A 65 -3.22 8.00 -43.29
CA LEU A 65 -3.61 7.00 -42.29
C LEU A 65 -3.71 7.75 -40.96
N ARG A 66 -4.72 8.62 -40.85
CA ARG A 66 -5.27 8.98 -39.54
C ARG A 66 -5.92 7.69 -39.02
N ILE A 67 -5.11 6.83 -38.41
CA ILE A 67 -5.63 5.89 -37.43
C ILE A 67 -6.38 6.80 -36.45
N PRO A 68 -7.71 6.66 -36.29
CA PRO A 68 -8.38 7.38 -35.22
C PRO A 68 -7.75 6.80 -33.96
N THR A 69 -6.79 7.52 -33.39
CA THR A 69 -6.33 7.28 -32.03
C THR A 69 -7.58 7.51 -31.21
N THR A 70 -8.27 6.42 -30.89
CA THR A 70 -9.38 6.46 -29.96
C THR A 70 -8.73 6.91 -28.66
N GLU A 71 -8.77 8.21 -28.37
CA GLU A 71 -8.13 8.75 -27.19
C GLU A 71 -8.74 8.04 -25.99
N GLU A 72 -7.99 7.12 -25.40
CA GLU A 72 -8.48 6.36 -24.26
C GLU A 72 -8.84 7.37 -23.18
N LYS A 73 -10.12 7.39 -22.81
CA LYS A 73 -10.63 8.29 -21.78
C LYS A 73 -9.82 8.03 -20.50
N PHE A 74 -9.12 9.05 -20.04
CA PHE A 74 -8.33 8.94 -18.81
C PHE A 74 -9.27 8.72 -17.63
N ILE A 75 -9.15 7.56 -17.00
CA ILE A 75 -9.89 7.20 -15.80
C ILE A 75 -8.85 6.84 -14.74
N PRO A 76 -8.78 7.58 -13.61
CA PRO A 76 -7.79 7.31 -12.59
C PRO A 76 -8.03 5.95 -11.92
N SER A 77 -6.96 5.36 -11.40
CA SER A 77 -6.98 4.00 -10.83
C SER A 77 -8.02 3.82 -9.73
N TYR A 78 -8.18 4.81 -8.86
CA TYR A 78 -9.16 4.76 -7.76
C TYR A 78 -10.61 4.64 -8.25
N VAL A 79 -10.94 5.16 -9.44
CA VAL A 79 -12.28 5.00 -10.05
C VAL A 79 -12.40 3.61 -10.68
N THR A 80 -11.37 3.16 -11.40
CA THR A 80 -11.40 1.85 -12.07
C THR A 80 -11.40 0.65 -11.10
N LEU A 81 -10.85 0.84 -9.90
CA LEU A 81 -10.70 -0.17 -8.85
C LEU A 81 -11.77 -0.06 -7.77
N ASP A 82 -12.63 0.96 -7.81
CA ASP A 82 -13.71 1.11 -6.85
C ASP A 82 -14.65 -0.11 -6.90
N GLY A 83 -15.08 -0.56 -5.72
CA GLY A 83 -15.90 -1.77 -5.57
C GLY A 83 -15.18 -3.11 -5.86
N LYS A 84 -13.95 -3.11 -6.41
CA LYS A 84 -13.20 -4.35 -6.67
C LYS A 84 -12.50 -4.85 -5.41
N VAL A 85 -12.88 -6.04 -4.97
CA VAL A 85 -12.37 -6.67 -3.74
C VAL A 85 -11.97 -8.12 -4.05
N LEU A 86 -10.78 -8.51 -3.63
CA LEU A 86 -10.35 -9.91 -3.65
C LEU A 86 -10.77 -10.58 -2.34
N LYS A 87 -11.36 -11.77 -2.43
CA LYS A 87 -11.77 -12.57 -1.27
C LYS A 87 -11.02 -13.90 -1.28
N PHE A 88 -10.38 -14.23 -0.16
CA PHE A 88 -9.70 -15.49 0.06
C PHE A 88 -10.27 -16.19 1.29
N GLU A 89 -10.20 -17.52 1.29
CA GLU A 89 -10.48 -18.33 2.46
C GLU A 89 -9.15 -18.78 3.08
N ALA A 90 -9.07 -18.71 4.40
CA ALA A 90 -7.89 -19.06 5.16
C ALA A 90 -8.28 -19.83 6.42
N PHE A 91 -7.33 -20.51 7.03
CA PHE A 91 -7.53 -21.17 8.32
C PHE A 91 -6.32 -20.95 9.21
N LEU A 92 -6.56 -20.93 10.53
CA LEU A 92 -5.53 -20.90 11.55
C LEU A 92 -5.58 -22.23 12.31
N LYS A 93 -4.41 -22.82 12.55
CA LYS A 93 -4.25 -24.02 13.35
C LYS A 93 -3.75 -23.60 14.74
N ASP A 94 -4.66 -23.57 15.71
CA ASP A 94 -4.35 -23.24 17.10
C ASP A 94 -4.04 -24.54 17.87
N GLU A 95 -2.94 -24.56 18.62
CA GLU A 95 -2.63 -25.66 19.55
C GLU A 95 -3.58 -25.61 20.75
N ILE A 96 -4.16 -26.75 21.11
CA ILE A 96 -5.05 -26.84 22.27
C ILE A 96 -4.18 -27.07 23.52
N PRO A 97 -4.23 -26.19 24.54
CA PRO A 97 -3.55 -26.44 25.81
C PRO A 97 -4.09 -27.73 26.44
N ASP A 98 -3.20 -28.55 27.00
CA ASP A 98 -3.50 -29.80 27.71
C ASP A 98 -4.00 -31.01 26.88
N SER A 99 -4.03 -30.92 25.54
CA SER A 99 -4.23 -32.10 24.68
C SER A 99 -2.88 -32.61 24.15
N GLN A 100 -2.72 -33.93 24.05
CA GLN A 100 -1.53 -34.51 23.43
C GLN A 100 -1.65 -34.49 21.90
N GLY A 101 -1.34 -33.34 21.30
CA GLY A 101 -1.20 -33.19 19.85
C GLY A 101 -2.48 -32.83 19.08
N ASP A 102 -3.58 -32.51 19.78
CA ASP A 102 -4.78 -32.02 19.12
C ASP A 102 -4.66 -30.54 18.77
N TYR A 103 -5.26 -30.17 17.65
CA TYR A 103 -5.29 -28.80 17.15
C TYR A 103 -6.71 -28.37 16.81
N SER A 104 -7.01 -27.11 17.08
CA SER A 104 -8.26 -26.46 16.68
C SER A 104 -8.06 -25.74 15.35
N ILE A 105 -8.97 -25.96 14.40
CA ILE A 105 -8.98 -25.25 13.11
C ILE A 105 -10.01 -24.13 13.17
N ARG A 106 -9.55 -22.89 13.05
CA ARG A 106 -10.42 -21.70 12.93
C ARG A 106 -10.42 -21.20 11.50
N LYS A 107 -11.60 -20.95 10.94
CA LYS A 107 -11.75 -20.54 9.53
C LYS A 107 -11.93 -19.04 9.41
N PHE A 108 -11.29 -18.44 8.42
CA PHE A 108 -11.30 -17.01 8.17
C PHE A 108 -11.65 -16.69 6.73
N SER A 109 -12.33 -15.56 6.55
CA SER A 109 -12.46 -14.88 5.27
C SER A 109 -11.54 -13.66 5.29
N VAL A 110 -10.72 -13.54 4.25
CA VAL A 110 -9.78 -12.43 4.04
C VAL A 110 -10.26 -11.61 2.85
N TRP A 111 -10.42 -10.31 3.04
CA TRP A 111 -10.79 -9.37 1.99
C TRP A 111 -9.65 -8.37 1.76
N TYR A 112 -9.25 -8.21 0.50
CA TYR A 112 -8.30 -7.20 0.06
C TYR A 112 -8.98 -6.20 -0.88
N TYR A 113 -8.98 -4.93 -0.49
CA TYR A 113 -9.61 -3.85 -1.24
C TYR A 113 -8.59 -3.22 -2.20
N LEU A 114 -8.82 -3.35 -3.51
CA LEU A 114 -7.86 -2.88 -4.53
C LEU A 114 -7.77 -1.35 -4.60
N VAL A 115 -8.83 -0.64 -4.21
CA VAL A 115 -8.90 0.82 -4.28
C VAL A 115 -7.87 1.51 -3.38
N ASP A 116 -7.61 0.96 -2.20
CA ASP A 116 -6.78 1.58 -1.17
C ASP A 116 -5.71 0.64 -0.59
N ASN A 117 -5.53 -0.56 -1.15
CA ASN A 117 -4.60 -1.57 -0.67
C ASN A 117 -4.78 -1.94 0.81
N SER A 118 -6.03 -1.96 1.28
CA SER A 118 -6.35 -2.33 2.67
C SER A 118 -6.80 -3.79 2.79
N LEU A 119 -6.53 -4.37 3.95
CA LEU A 119 -6.90 -5.75 4.31
C LEU A 119 -7.94 -5.75 5.43
N LYS A 120 -8.93 -6.64 5.34
CA LYS A 120 -9.87 -6.96 6.39
C LYS A 120 -9.90 -8.47 6.58
N ILE A 121 -9.94 -8.95 7.81
CA ILE A 121 -10.03 -10.38 8.13
C ILE A 121 -11.18 -10.59 9.10
N ASN A 122 -12.08 -11.52 8.79
CA ASN A 122 -13.12 -11.96 9.70
C ASN A 122 -13.02 -13.46 9.91
N GLU A 123 -13.21 -13.86 11.14
CA GLU A 123 -13.45 -15.24 11.50
C GLU A 123 -14.88 -15.63 11.10
N ILE A 124 -15.02 -16.78 10.47
CA ILE A 124 -16.31 -17.34 10.09
C ILE A 124 -16.98 -17.86 11.37
N LYS A 125 -18.25 -17.49 11.57
CA LYS A 125 -19.01 -17.92 12.75
C LYS A 125 -19.21 -19.44 12.70
N GLN A 126 -18.88 -20.12 13.79
CA GLN A 126 -19.08 -21.54 14.01
C GLN A 126 -19.89 -21.73 15.29
N GLU A 127 -21.02 -22.42 15.16
CA GLU A 127 -21.91 -22.73 16.28
C GLU A 127 -21.20 -23.60 17.31
N ASN A 128 -21.53 -23.39 18.59
CA ASN A 128 -20.98 -24.13 19.72
C ASN A 128 -19.44 -24.07 19.87
N SER A 129 -18.77 -23.10 19.21
CA SER A 129 -17.31 -22.94 19.29
C SER A 129 -16.82 -22.43 20.65
N GLY A 130 -17.68 -21.78 21.44
CA GLY A 130 -17.31 -21.19 22.73
C GLY A 130 -16.34 -20.00 22.65
N LEU A 131 -15.97 -19.54 21.44
CA LEU A 131 -15.05 -18.44 21.20
C LEU A 131 -15.78 -17.18 20.73
N THR A 132 -15.24 -16.01 21.03
CA THR A 132 -15.72 -14.73 20.47
C THR A 132 -15.30 -14.63 19.01
N GLN A 133 -16.26 -14.79 18.10
CA GLN A 133 -16.05 -14.77 16.66
C GLN A 133 -16.46 -13.43 16.05
N GLY A 134 -15.95 -13.13 14.85
CA GLY A 134 -16.31 -11.93 14.10
C GLY A 134 -15.12 -11.25 13.45
N THR A 135 -15.01 -9.93 13.60
CA THR A 135 -13.92 -9.17 12.97
C THR A 135 -12.60 -9.47 13.67
N PHE A 136 -11.71 -10.21 13.01
CA PHE A 136 -10.37 -10.52 13.50
C PHE A 136 -9.41 -9.36 13.24
N LEU A 137 -9.49 -8.76 12.06
CA LEU A 137 -8.75 -7.58 11.66
C LEU A 137 -9.68 -6.55 11.03
N LYS A 138 -9.76 -5.37 11.65
CA LYS A 138 -10.47 -4.22 11.08
C LYS A 138 -9.79 -3.80 9.77
N ARG A 139 -10.55 -3.23 8.83
CA ARG A 139 -10.03 -2.77 7.54
C ARG A 139 -8.97 -1.68 7.72
N HIS A 140 -7.73 -1.95 7.29
CA HIS A 140 -6.66 -0.95 7.17
C HIS A 140 -5.48 -1.51 6.34
N LYS A 141 -4.50 -0.67 6.03
CA LYS A 141 -3.25 -1.09 5.37
C LYS A 141 -2.37 -1.83 6.36
N VAL A 142 -1.95 -3.04 6.02
CA VAL A 142 -1.09 -3.88 6.87
C VAL A 142 0.38 -3.65 6.45
N PRO A 143 1.29 -3.27 7.36
CA PRO A 143 2.70 -3.15 7.04
C PRO A 143 3.32 -4.52 6.81
N ARG A 144 4.30 -4.59 5.90
CA ARG A 144 5.10 -5.79 5.69
C ARG A 144 6.00 -6.03 6.91
N MET A 145 6.12 -7.27 7.37
CA MET A 145 6.87 -7.63 8.59
C MET A 145 8.32 -8.07 8.33
N GLU A 146 8.80 -7.97 7.10
CA GLU A 146 10.13 -8.43 6.73
C GLU A 146 11.21 -7.47 7.25
N LYS A 147 12.30 -8.02 7.79
CA LYS A 147 13.34 -7.27 8.52
C LYS A 147 14.08 -6.24 7.66
N ASP A 148 14.11 -6.45 6.35
CA ASP A 148 14.79 -5.58 5.38
C ASP A 148 13.83 -4.67 4.61
N SER A 149 12.53 -4.75 4.90
CA SER A 149 11.56 -3.85 4.29
C SER A 149 11.73 -2.44 4.83
N ARG A 150 11.63 -1.46 3.93
CA ARG A 150 11.60 -0.05 4.35
C ARG A 150 10.41 0.12 5.30
N PRO A 151 10.50 0.96 6.35
CA PRO A 151 9.46 1.12 7.39
C PRO A 151 8.09 1.63 6.88
N LYS A 152 7.89 1.71 5.57
CA LYS A 152 6.70 2.22 4.88
C LYS A 152 6.12 1.26 3.84
N ASP A 153 6.68 0.06 3.68
CA ASP A 153 6.17 -0.90 2.71
C ASP A 153 4.96 -1.64 3.27
N PHE A 154 3.85 -1.54 2.54
CA PHE A 154 2.60 -2.19 2.89
C PHE A 154 2.43 -3.50 2.12
N LEU A 155 1.66 -4.42 2.69
CA LEU A 155 1.24 -5.64 2.04
C LEU A 155 0.40 -5.31 0.80
N THR A 156 0.71 -5.97 -0.32
CA THR A 156 -0.04 -5.86 -1.56
C THR A 156 -0.76 -7.16 -1.88
N TRP A 157 -1.71 -7.11 -2.82
CA TRP A 157 -2.41 -8.30 -3.29
C TRP A 157 -1.48 -9.39 -3.84
N ARG A 158 -0.28 -9.02 -4.34
CA ARG A 158 0.72 -9.96 -4.87
C ARG A 158 1.33 -10.85 -3.78
N ASP A 159 1.31 -10.39 -2.54
CA ASP A 159 1.86 -11.10 -1.39
C ASP A 159 0.84 -12.08 -0.78
N ILE A 160 -0.41 -12.05 -1.24
CA ILE A 160 -1.49 -12.93 -0.78
C ILE A 160 -1.68 -14.02 -1.84
N ARG A 161 -0.97 -15.14 -1.67
CA ARG A 161 -1.03 -16.29 -2.57
C ARG A 161 -1.75 -17.47 -1.92
N VAL A 162 -2.52 -18.18 -2.75
CA VAL A 162 -3.23 -19.39 -2.30
C VAL A 162 -2.22 -20.48 -1.99
N GLY A 163 -2.34 -21.11 -0.82
CA GLY A 163 -1.42 -22.15 -0.35
C GLY A 163 -0.19 -21.62 0.39
N GLU A 164 0.02 -20.30 0.44
CA GLU A 164 1.09 -19.69 1.22
C GLU A 164 0.58 -19.18 2.58
N ILE A 165 1.50 -19.07 3.54
CA ILE A 165 1.19 -18.56 4.88
C ILE A 165 1.16 -17.03 4.83
N LEU A 166 -0.01 -16.47 5.17
CA LEU A 166 -0.19 -15.02 5.30
C LEU A 166 0.14 -14.57 6.73
N ASN A 167 1.30 -13.96 6.92
CA ASN A 167 1.71 -13.39 8.21
C ASN A 167 1.14 -11.98 8.38
N VAL A 168 0.26 -11.78 9.37
CA VAL A 168 -0.33 -10.48 9.72
C VAL A 168 -0.15 -10.21 11.21
N TYR A 169 0.47 -9.07 11.53
CA TYR A 169 0.81 -8.60 12.89
C TYR A 169 1.44 -9.60 13.88
N GLY A 170 2.13 -10.64 13.41
CA GLY A 170 3.00 -11.52 14.19
C GLY A 170 2.50 -11.81 15.62
N ASP A 171 1.59 -12.77 15.77
CA ASP A 171 1.00 -13.25 17.04
C ASP A 171 0.94 -12.23 18.20
N GLN A 172 0.29 -11.09 17.97
CA GLN A 172 0.00 -10.14 19.06
C GLN A 172 -1.07 -10.64 20.06
N GLN A 173 -1.53 -11.89 19.97
CA GLN A 173 -2.66 -12.39 20.78
C GLN A 173 -2.29 -13.37 21.89
N ARG A 174 -1.01 -13.69 22.14
CA ARG A 174 -0.63 -14.52 23.30
C ARG A 174 -0.64 -13.77 24.65
N ARG A 175 -0.85 -12.44 24.69
CA ARG A 175 -0.87 -11.67 25.95
C ARG A 175 -2.14 -10.85 26.15
N ARG A 176 -3.16 -11.50 26.74
CA ARG A 176 -3.91 -10.89 27.85
C ARG A 176 -3.92 -11.87 29.02
N GLY A 177 -2.95 -11.69 29.92
CA GLY A 177 -2.89 -12.41 31.18
C GLY A 177 -4.20 -12.25 31.95
N ARG A 178 -4.65 -13.36 32.56
CA ARG A 178 -5.71 -13.37 33.57
C ARG A 178 -5.35 -12.34 34.64
N GLY A 179 -6.14 -11.28 34.75
CA GLY A 179 -6.13 -10.39 35.91
C GLY A 179 -6.66 -11.16 37.13
N GLY A 180 -5.79 -11.93 37.79
CA GLY A 180 -6.05 -12.40 39.14
C GLY A 180 -5.97 -11.22 40.08
N ARG A 181 -7.11 -10.71 40.55
CA ARG A 181 -7.15 -9.89 41.76
C ARG A 181 -7.21 -10.84 42.95
N GLY A 182 -6.04 -11.15 43.52
CA GLY A 182 -5.92 -11.50 44.92
C GLY A 182 -6.24 -10.26 45.77
N GLY A 183 -6.89 -10.48 46.92
CA GLY A 183 -7.35 -9.44 47.86
C GLY A 183 -6.22 -8.66 48.55
N PRO A 184 -6.57 -7.86 49.58
CA PRO A 184 -6.32 -8.39 50.92
C PRO A 184 -7.42 -8.05 51.96
N THR A 185 -7.50 -8.97 52.93
CA THR A 185 -8.02 -8.89 54.33
C THR A 185 -9.41 -8.33 54.57
#